data_AF-A0A930SIX1-F1
#
_entry.id   AF-A0A930SIX1-F1
#
_cell.length_a   1.000
_cell.length_b   1.000
_cell.length_c   1.000
_cell.angle_alpha   90.00
_cell.angle_beta   90.00
_cell.angle_gamma   90.00
#
_symmetry.space_group_name_H-M   'P 1'
#
loop_
_entity.id
_entity.type
_entity.pdbx_description
1 polymer ?
#
loop_
_entity_poly.entity_id
_entity_poly.type
_entity_poly.pdbx_seq_one_letter_code
_entity_poly.pdbx_strand_id
1 'polypeptide(L)'
;MVLSSSVLAATQWTRINSVGQYLLLLSYTTLFWLGGRWAAGQPRLQVTAKTLGVVALLLVPIHGWALHGLQVWRGAAGVVVMVVALVGLTAAAISGYPQGQARSRPMVSLALFVGLLYLHFGWGAPLMVVYGAIVAVAIAVGWSLMDNRSPQPSDAASQWLLVFYSLGIVLLRGFNTPEILPDQLGPALGVGGALLVSNARLRSPMPEFSELWIWLGRGLLFIGWCLTVVTIPGQALVITLLGLGLRVVEVTKAWRSLDWAACLLMGVQAVWLTWRSLPKLQQRALLDLALQITGPDTPPLSLLGVAYAPCVVVMVALADRLRRRWSKPQLAILTESMAVVLSLLLLVFALQDLTVLSVYLVIATIVLAVVTVRRSPSPEPLIHITHRVAYLALLTSIADRWPNLSSQQGLILGSSLAVLEWGASSVPIGGDRGE
;
A
#
# COMPACT_ATOMS: atom_id res chain seq x y z
N MET A 1 18.84 -39.09 17.03
CA MET A 1 20.08 -38.59 17.68
C MET A 1 20.23 -37.07 17.69
N VAL A 2 19.75 -36.32 16.68
CA VAL A 2 19.92 -34.85 16.61
C VAL A 2 19.14 -34.05 17.69
N LEU A 3 18.03 -34.60 18.20
CA LEU A 3 17.24 -33.97 19.27
C LEU A 3 17.97 -33.96 20.62
N SER A 4 18.81 -34.96 20.92
CA SER A 4 19.54 -35.04 22.20
C SER A 4 20.72 -34.04 22.24
N SER A 5 21.48 -33.90 21.15
CA SER A 5 22.60 -32.94 21.10
C SER A 5 22.11 -31.49 21.10
N SER A 6 20.97 -31.22 20.48
CA SER A 6 20.37 -29.87 20.46
C SER A 6 19.88 -29.45 21.85
N VAL A 7 19.26 -30.37 22.61
CA VAL A 7 18.81 -30.12 23.98
C VAL A 7 20.00 -30.02 24.96
N LEU A 8 21.06 -30.80 24.76
CA LEU A 8 22.31 -30.67 25.52
C LEU A 8 23.05 -29.36 25.22
N ALA A 9 23.08 -28.92 23.96
CA ALA A 9 23.65 -27.62 23.59
C ALA A 9 22.83 -26.45 24.18
N ALA A 10 21.50 -26.55 24.16
CA ALA A 10 20.62 -25.54 24.75
C ALA A 10 20.76 -25.44 26.28
N THR A 11 20.95 -26.57 26.98
CA THR A 11 21.16 -26.59 28.44
C THR A 11 22.54 -26.07 28.86
N GLN A 12 23.55 -26.16 28.00
CA GLN A 12 24.86 -25.52 28.23
C GLN A 12 24.85 -24.02 27.88
N TRP A 13 23.94 -23.56 27.03
CA TRP A 13 23.85 -22.16 26.61
C TRP A 13 23.63 -21.20 27.78
N THR A 14 22.81 -21.61 28.77
CA THR A 14 22.52 -20.81 29.96
C THR A 14 23.72 -20.66 30.91
N ARG A 15 24.75 -21.51 30.77
CA ARG A 15 25.95 -21.48 31.63
C ARG A 15 27.05 -20.58 31.08
N ILE A 16 26.98 -20.20 29.81
CA ILE A 16 27.99 -19.35 29.16
C ILE A 16 27.61 -17.89 29.38
N ASN A 17 28.58 -17.05 29.80
CA ASN A 17 28.36 -15.62 29.96
C ASN A 17 28.07 -14.91 28.61
N SER A 18 27.51 -13.70 28.66
CA SER A 18 27.12 -12.94 27.46
C SER A 18 28.26 -12.77 26.43
N VAL A 19 29.49 -12.57 26.92
CA VAL A 19 30.69 -12.42 26.07
C VAL A 19 31.00 -13.73 25.34
N GLY A 20 30.94 -14.88 26.03
CA GLY A 20 31.18 -16.19 25.46
C GLY A 20 30.13 -16.59 24.42
N GLN A 21 28.85 -16.29 24.67
CA GLN A 21 27.78 -16.51 23.71
C GLN A 21 28.01 -15.69 22.42
N TYR A 22 28.43 -14.42 22.57
CA TYR A 22 28.74 -13.57 21.43
C TYR A 22 29.99 -14.04 20.67
N LEU A 23 31.06 -14.44 21.38
CA LEU A 23 32.28 -14.95 20.76
C LEU A 23 32.03 -16.19 19.90
N LEU A 24 31.09 -17.04 20.30
CA LEU A 24 30.69 -18.20 19.50
C LEU A 24 30.06 -17.77 18.17
N LEU A 25 29.11 -16.82 18.21
CA LEU A 25 28.51 -16.24 17.00
C LEU A 25 29.56 -15.58 16.09
N LEU A 26 30.48 -14.82 16.70
CA LEU A 26 31.59 -14.18 15.99
C LEU A 26 32.49 -15.21 15.31
N SER A 27 32.81 -16.30 16.01
CA SER A 27 33.65 -17.39 15.50
C SER A 27 33.02 -18.08 14.29
N TYR A 28 31.71 -18.36 14.31
CA TYR A 28 31.03 -18.91 13.13
C TYR A 28 31.10 -17.96 11.93
N THR A 29 30.91 -16.66 12.18
CA THR A 29 30.87 -15.66 11.11
C THR A 29 32.26 -15.45 10.49
N THR A 30 33.31 -15.42 11.32
CA THR A 30 34.69 -15.34 10.84
C THR A 30 35.11 -16.61 10.11
N LEU A 31 34.71 -17.79 10.57
CA LEU A 31 34.95 -19.06 9.88
C LEU A 31 34.28 -19.10 8.50
N PHE A 32 33.03 -18.68 8.39
CA PHE A 32 32.34 -18.60 7.10
C PHE A 32 33.00 -17.58 6.16
N TRP A 33 33.40 -16.42 6.68
CA TRP A 33 34.08 -15.41 5.89
C TRP A 33 35.47 -15.85 5.40
N LEU A 34 36.32 -16.37 6.30
CA LEU A 34 37.66 -16.86 5.97
C LEU A 34 37.61 -18.09 5.07
N GLY A 35 36.73 -19.04 5.38
CA GLY A 35 36.50 -20.23 4.56
C GLY A 35 36.00 -19.88 3.17
N GLY A 36 35.10 -18.89 3.06
CA GLY A 36 34.63 -18.36 1.77
C GLY A 36 35.77 -17.76 0.94
N ARG A 37 36.64 -16.96 1.56
CA ARG A 37 37.83 -16.40 0.88
C ARG A 37 38.84 -17.45 0.46
N TRP A 38 39.11 -18.43 1.33
CA TRP A 38 40.02 -19.52 1.00
C TRP A 38 39.47 -20.36 -0.16
N ALA A 39 38.18 -20.70 -0.13
CA ALA A 39 37.51 -21.42 -1.20
C ALA A 39 37.47 -20.62 -2.51
N ALA A 40 37.43 -19.29 -2.46
CA ALA A 40 37.46 -18.43 -3.65
C ALA A 40 38.77 -18.56 -4.44
N GLY A 41 39.88 -18.92 -3.77
CA GLY A 41 41.16 -19.20 -4.41
C GLY A 41 41.19 -20.54 -5.18
N GLN A 42 40.18 -21.38 -5.02
CA GLN A 42 40.11 -22.71 -5.64
C GLN A 42 39.11 -22.71 -6.81
N PRO A 43 39.53 -23.00 -8.06
CA PRO A 43 38.66 -22.92 -9.24
C PRO A 43 37.49 -23.91 -9.19
N ARG A 44 37.62 -25.02 -8.43
CA ARG A 44 36.56 -26.04 -8.25
C ARG A 44 35.54 -25.70 -7.17
N LEU A 45 35.75 -24.67 -6.35
CA LEU A 45 34.92 -24.36 -5.17
C LEU A 45 34.24 -22.99 -5.23
N GLN A 46 34.14 -22.37 -6.41
CA GLN A 46 33.60 -21.02 -6.56
C GLN A 46 32.15 -20.86 -6.07
N VAL A 47 31.31 -21.89 -6.29
CA VAL A 47 29.93 -21.88 -5.78
C VAL A 47 29.92 -21.89 -4.25
N THR A 48 30.72 -22.75 -3.63
CA THR A 48 30.86 -22.84 -2.17
C THR A 48 31.40 -21.54 -1.58
N ALA A 49 32.40 -20.94 -2.23
CA ALA A 49 32.96 -19.65 -1.84
C ALA A 49 31.91 -18.54 -1.83
N LYS A 50 31.08 -18.47 -2.88
CA LYS A 50 29.99 -17.51 -3.00
C LYS A 50 28.92 -17.72 -1.93
N THR A 51 28.51 -18.96 -1.68
CA THR A 51 27.53 -19.30 -0.64
C THR A 51 28.03 -18.91 0.75
N LEU A 52 29.26 -19.30 1.11
CA LEU A 52 29.88 -18.96 2.39
C LEU A 52 30.02 -17.44 2.58
N GLY A 53 30.42 -16.72 1.53
CA GLY A 53 30.50 -15.26 1.54
C GLY A 53 29.14 -14.59 1.78
N VAL A 54 28.09 -15.03 1.08
CA VAL A 54 26.72 -14.50 1.27
C VAL A 54 26.21 -14.80 2.67
N VAL A 55 26.40 -16.02 3.17
CA VAL A 55 26.01 -16.39 4.54
C VAL A 55 26.73 -15.49 5.56
N ALA A 56 28.03 -15.31 5.43
CA ALA A 56 28.79 -14.43 6.31
C ALA A 56 28.23 -13.00 6.32
N LEU A 57 27.89 -12.44 5.14
CA LEU A 57 27.32 -11.10 5.02
C LEU A 57 25.89 -10.99 5.60
N LEU A 58 25.07 -12.03 5.49
CA LEU A 58 23.75 -12.06 6.12
C LEU A 58 23.84 -12.12 7.65
N LEU A 59 24.89 -12.70 8.21
CA LEU A 59 25.08 -12.68 9.67
C LEU A 59 25.50 -11.30 10.17
N VAL A 60 26.13 -10.45 9.34
CA VAL A 60 26.69 -9.15 9.76
C VAL A 60 25.66 -8.26 10.48
N PRO A 61 24.45 -7.98 9.95
CA PRO A 61 23.48 -7.14 10.66
C PRO A 61 22.95 -7.79 11.96
N ILE A 62 22.90 -9.13 12.03
CA ILE A 62 22.50 -9.86 13.24
C ILE A 62 23.48 -9.60 14.38
N HIS A 63 24.78 -9.46 14.10
CA HIS A 63 25.79 -9.16 15.12
C HIS A 63 25.53 -7.87 15.87
N GLY A 64 25.11 -6.81 15.19
CA GLY A 64 24.80 -5.54 15.84
C GLY A 64 23.65 -5.69 16.83
N TRP A 65 22.61 -6.44 16.45
CA TRP A 65 21.50 -6.77 17.35
C TRP A 65 21.94 -7.68 18.50
N ALA A 66 22.77 -8.69 18.25
CA ALA A 66 23.26 -9.61 19.28
C ALA A 66 24.16 -8.90 20.31
N LEU A 67 25.06 -8.02 19.85
CA LEU A 67 25.85 -7.14 20.71
C LEU A 67 24.91 -6.37 21.65
N HIS A 68 23.84 -5.79 21.08
CA HIS A 68 22.78 -5.09 21.81
C HIS A 68 22.03 -5.95 22.83
N GLY A 69 21.44 -7.06 22.39
CA GLY A 69 20.64 -7.92 23.26
C GLY A 69 21.44 -8.56 24.39
N LEU A 70 22.68 -8.97 24.12
CA LEU A 70 23.54 -9.63 25.10
C LEU A 70 24.25 -8.64 26.05
N GLN A 71 24.13 -7.33 25.78
CA GLN A 71 24.73 -6.25 26.59
C GLN A 71 26.25 -6.43 26.79
N VAL A 72 26.94 -6.88 25.74
CA VAL A 72 28.37 -7.23 25.77
C VAL A 72 29.23 -6.06 26.23
N TRP A 73 28.83 -4.81 25.98
CA TRP A 73 29.57 -3.60 26.39
C TRP A 73 29.61 -3.34 27.90
N ARG A 74 28.84 -4.04 28.73
CA ARG A 74 28.78 -3.75 30.17
C ARG A 74 30.09 -4.06 30.92
N GLY A 75 31.02 -4.82 30.33
CA GLY A 75 32.31 -5.14 30.94
C GLY A 75 33.50 -4.76 30.04
N ALA A 76 34.65 -4.44 30.65
CA ALA A 76 35.86 -4.02 29.94
C ALA A 76 36.31 -5.02 28.87
N ALA A 77 36.29 -6.33 29.18
CA ALA A 77 36.59 -7.38 28.21
C ALA A 77 35.60 -7.41 27.04
N GLY A 78 34.32 -7.15 27.31
CA GLY A 78 33.29 -7.11 26.28
C GLY A 78 33.40 -5.88 25.36
N VAL A 79 33.86 -4.74 25.86
CA VAL A 79 34.19 -3.57 25.01
C VAL A 79 35.31 -3.90 24.03
N VAL A 80 36.36 -4.61 24.47
CA VAL A 80 37.44 -5.05 23.57
C VAL A 80 36.88 -5.99 22.49
N VAL A 81 36.10 -7.00 22.87
CA VAL A 81 35.47 -7.94 21.93
C VAL A 81 34.57 -7.22 20.94
N MET A 82 33.81 -6.22 21.40
CA MET A 82 32.94 -5.41 20.57
C MET A 82 33.72 -4.59 19.54
N VAL A 83 34.81 -3.92 19.93
CA VAL A 83 35.66 -3.16 18.99
C VAL A 83 36.27 -4.09 17.94
N VAL A 84 36.81 -5.23 18.36
CA VAL A 84 37.38 -6.24 17.45
C VAL A 84 36.33 -6.74 16.48
N ALA A 85 35.12 -7.05 16.97
CA ALA A 85 34.02 -7.51 16.14
C ALA A 85 33.57 -6.43 15.15
N LEU A 86 33.43 -5.17 15.57
CA LEU A 86 33.01 -4.07 14.71
C LEU A 86 33.99 -3.87 13.54
N VAL A 87 35.29 -3.85 13.85
CA VAL A 87 36.35 -3.74 12.84
C VAL A 87 36.34 -4.95 11.90
N GLY A 88 36.26 -6.17 12.47
CA GLY A 88 36.24 -7.41 11.70
C GLY A 88 35.03 -7.52 10.77
N LEU A 89 33.84 -7.20 11.27
CA LEU A 89 32.59 -7.23 10.50
C LEU A 89 32.54 -6.15 9.43
N THR A 90 33.09 -4.96 9.70
CA THR A 90 33.20 -3.90 8.69
C THR A 90 34.18 -4.30 7.59
N ALA A 91 35.33 -4.87 7.96
CA ALA A 91 36.28 -5.42 6.98
C ALA A 91 35.67 -6.57 6.17
N ALA A 92 34.91 -7.45 6.81
CA ALA A 92 34.19 -8.53 6.15
C ALA A 92 33.12 -7.99 5.19
N ALA A 93 32.35 -6.98 5.61
CA ALA A 93 31.36 -6.31 4.79
C ALA A 93 31.99 -5.67 3.54
N ILE A 94 33.04 -4.86 3.70
CA ILE A 94 33.70 -4.16 2.58
C ILE A 94 34.30 -5.15 1.58
N SER A 95 34.92 -6.21 2.07
CA SER A 95 35.66 -7.15 1.22
C SER A 95 34.83 -8.26 0.62
N GLY A 96 33.73 -8.66 1.28
CA GLY A 96 32.79 -9.63 0.76
C GLY A 96 31.71 -9.00 -0.12
N TYR A 97 31.54 -7.67 -0.08
CA TYR A 97 30.50 -7.00 -0.85
C TYR A 97 30.65 -7.29 -2.35
N PRO A 98 29.56 -7.66 -3.05
CA PRO A 98 29.62 -7.91 -4.49
C PRO A 98 30.14 -6.67 -5.22
N GLN A 99 31.36 -6.70 -5.76
CA GLN A 99 31.91 -5.62 -6.56
C GLN A 99 31.51 -5.85 -8.02
N GLY A 100 30.62 -4.99 -8.54
CA GLY A 100 30.25 -5.02 -9.95
C GLY A 100 31.44 -4.70 -10.86
N GLN A 101 31.46 -5.30 -12.04
CA GLN A 101 32.55 -5.17 -13.02
C GLN A 101 32.75 -3.74 -13.57
N ALA A 102 31.74 -2.86 -13.40
CA ALA A 102 31.83 -1.45 -13.75
C ALA A 102 32.36 -0.62 -12.57
N ARG A 103 33.54 -0.01 -12.77
CA ARG A 103 34.30 0.81 -11.80
C ARG A 103 33.58 2.09 -11.33
N SER A 104 32.32 2.30 -11.71
CA SER A 104 31.45 3.39 -11.27
C SER A 104 30.53 2.96 -10.11
N ARG A 105 31.10 3.05 -8.90
CA ARG A 105 30.46 3.25 -7.58
C ARG A 105 29.24 2.37 -7.20
N PRO A 106 29.48 1.11 -6.78
CA PRO A 106 28.64 0.39 -5.79
C PRO A 106 28.73 0.99 -4.37
N MET A 107 29.18 2.25 -4.24
CA MET A 107 29.55 2.87 -2.97
C MET A 107 28.32 3.20 -2.12
N VAL A 108 27.18 3.52 -2.74
CA VAL A 108 25.95 3.90 -2.02
C VAL A 108 25.32 2.69 -1.34
N SER A 109 25.18 1.57 -2.04
CA SER A 109 24.61 0.33 -1.49
C SER A 109 25.51 -0.27 -0.40
N LEU A 110 26.83 -0.24 -0.58
CA LEU A 110 27.80 -0.62 0.44
C LEU A 110 27.74 0.33 1.65
N ALA A 111 27.77 1.64 1.44
CA ALA A 111 27.69 2.63 2.52
C ALA A 111 26.38 2.50 3.31
N LEU A 112 25.26 2.21 2.64
CA LEU A 112 24.00 1.91 3.30
C LEU A 112 24.03 0.60 4.07
N PHE A 113 24.59 -0.47 3.51
CA PHE A 113 24.71 -1.74 4.22
C PHE A 113 25.55 -1.60 5.50
N VAL A 114 26.70 -0.94 5.41
CA VAL A 114 27.56 -0.64 6.56
C VAL A 114 26.88 0.36 7.51
N GLY A 115 26.18 1.36 7.01
CA GLY A 115 25.41 2.31 7.83
C GLY A 115 24.31 1.61 8.62
N LEU A 116 23.56 0.69 7.98
CA LEU A 116 22.55 -0.14 8.62
C LEU A 116 23.16 -1.09 9.65
N LEU A 117 24.36 -1.63 9.41
CA LEU A 117 25.11 -2.39 10.42
C LEU A 117 25.35 -1.57 11.68
N TYR A 118 25.86 -0.34 11.55
CA TYR A 118 26.07 0.53 12.70
C TYR A 118 24.75 0.93 13.36
N LEU A 119 23.68 1.07 12.59
CA LEU A 119 22.37 1.39 13.10
C LEU A 119 21.80 0.27 14.00
N HIS A 120 22.27 -0.96 13.85
CA HIS A 120 21.96 -2.05 14.78
C HIS A 120 22.68 -1.90 16.12
N PHE A 121 23.66 -1.02 16.25
CA PHE A 121 24.43 -0.85 17.47
C PHE A 121 23.76 0.15 18.44
N GLY A 122 22.74 -0.32 19.16
CA GLY A 122 22.06 0.42 20.25
C GLY A 122 21.26 1.64 19.81
N TRP A 123 20.09 1.84 20.43
CA TRP A 123 19.18 2.93 20.07
C TRP A 123 18.94 3.83 21.28
N GLY A 124 19.27 5.12 21.16
CA GLY A 124 18.81 6.14 22.11
C GLY A 124 17.45 6.72 21.74
N ALA A 125 17.12 6.75 20.44
CA ALA A 125 15.85 7.20 19.89
C ALA A 125 15.40 6.19 18.81
N PRO A 126 14.78 5.06 19.21
CA PRO A 126 14.58 3.91 18.33
C PRO A 126 13.67 4.22 17.14
N LEU A 127 12.66 5.08 17.35
CA LEU A 127 11.76 5.50 16.28
C LEU A 127 12.49 6.32 15.20
N MET A 128 13.29 7.32 15.60
CA MET A 128 14.08 8.14 14.65
C MET A 128 15.06 7.27 13.86
N VAL A 129 15.64 6.27 14.50
CA VAL A 129 16.53 5.31 13.87
C VAL A 129 15.82 4.51 12.77
N VAL A 130 14.65 3.92 13.06
CA VAL A 130 13.87 3.16 12.06
C VAL A 130 13.48 4.05 10.87
N TYR A 131 12.97 5.25 11.13
CA TYR A 131 12.60 6.19 10.06
C TYR A 131 13.80 6.68 9.27
N GLY A 132 14.92 6.97 9.94
CA GLY A 132 16.18 7.34 9.29
C GLY A 132 16.68 6.25 8.33
N ALA A 133 16.59 4.98 8.73
CA ALA A 133 16.91 3.84 7.87
C ALA A 133 16.04 3.82 6.60
N ILE A 134 14.72 3.96 6.77
CA ILE A 134 13.76 3.95 5.67
C ILE A 134 14.04 5.10 4.70
N VAL A 135 14.24 6.32 5.21
CA VAL A 135 14.53 7.51 4.39
C VAL A 135 15.85 7.33 3.64
N ALA A 136 16.90 6.85 4.29
CA ALA A 136 18.19 6.61 3.65
C ALA A 136 18.10 5.59 2.51
N VAL A 137 17.38 4.48 2.73
CA VAL A 137 17.14 3.48 1.68
C VAL A 137 16.26 4.05 0.56
N ALA A 138 15.21 4.82 0.88
CA ALA A 138 14.34 5.44 -0.11
C ALA A 138 15.09 6.39 -1.04
N ILE A 139 15.92 7.28 -0.48
CA ILE A 139 16.76 8.22 -1.23
C ILE A 139 17.70 7.46 -2.15
N ALA A 140 18.37 6.43 -1.63
CA ALA A 140 19.31 5.66 -2.43
C ALA A 140 18.64 4.85 -3.55
N VAL A 141 17.47 4.25 -3.29
CA VAL A 141 16.67 3.61 -4.34
C VAL A 141 16.30 4.66 -5.39
N GLY A 142 15.80 5.83 -4.98
CA GLY A 142 15.44 6.93 -5.90
C GLY A 142 16.61 7.40 -6.78
N TRP A 143 17.78 7.65 -6.19
CA TRP A 143 18.99 8.02 -6.93
C TRP A 143 19.45 6.91 -7.88
N SER A 144 19.41 5.68 -7.42
CA SER A 144 19.74 4.50 -8.22
C SER A 144 18.83 4.40 -9.45
N LEU A 145 17.55 4.77 -9.34
CA LEU A 145 16.60 4.79 -10.46
C LEU A 145 16.85 5.92 -11.47
N MET A 146 17.41 7.04 -11.03
CA MET A 146 17.78 8.15 -11.90
C MET A 146 19.09 7.91 -12.66
N ASP A 147 19.94 7.03 -12.14
CA ASP A 147 21.21 6.70 -12.78
C ASP A 147 21.01 5.73 -13.95
N ASN A 148 21.10 6.26 -15.19
CA ASN A 148 20.99 5.49 -16.43
C ASN A 148 22.19 4.56 -16.71
N ARG A 149 23.23 4.57 -15.85
CA ARG A 149 24.40 3.70 -15.98
C ARG A 149 24.09 2.35 -15.36
N SER A 150 23.36 1.52 -16.08
CA SER A 150 22.97 0.17 -15.67
C SER A 150 24.18 -0.65 -15.21
N PRO A 151 24.36 -0.95 -13.91
CA PRO A 151 25.22 -2.04 -13.51
C PRO A 151 24.62 -3.35 -14.03
N GLN A 152 25.46 -4.36 -14.26
CA GLN A 152 24.98 -5.68 -14.70
C GLN A 152 23.89 -6.18 -13.73
N PRO A 153 22.74 -6.68 -14.23
CA PRO A 153 21.54 -6.90 -13.41
C PRO A 153 21.77 -7.84 -12.20
N SER A 154 22.64 -8.83 -12.34
CA SER A 154 22.92 -9.83 -11.32
C SER A 154 23.62 -9.26 -10.08
N ASP A 155 24.58 -8.35 -10.28
CA ASP A 155 25.44 -7.87 -9.20
C ASP A 155 24.71 -6.81 -8.37
N ALA A 156 24.06 -5.85 -9.05
CA ALA A 156 23.25 -4.83 -8.40
C ALA A 156 22.17 -5.44 -7.50
N ALA A 157 21.56 -6.53 -7.98
CA ALA A 157 20.47 -7.16 -7.29
C ALA A 157 20.90 -7.91 -6.02
N SER A 158 22.08 -8.54 -6.04
CA SER A 158 22.69 -9.14 -4.85
C SER A 158 23.06 -8.10 -3.77
N GLN A 159 23.48 -6.90 -4.19
CA GLN A 159 23.78 -5.78 -3.29
C GLN A 159 22.52 -5.26 -2.59
N TRP A 160 21.45 -5.03 -3.36
CA TRP A 160 20.18 -4.54 -2.80
C TRP A 160 19.50 -5.58 -1.89
N LEU A 161 19.68 -6.88 -2.16
CA LEU A 161 19.21 -7.94 -1.26
C LEU A 161 19.79 -7.77 0.15
N LEU A 162 21.09 -7.49 0.27
CA LEU A 162 21.74 -7.27 1.56
C LEU A 162 21.22 -6.02 2.27
N VAL A 163 20.93 -4.94 1.52
CA VAL A 163 20.35 -3.71 2.07
C VAL A 163 18.93 -3.96 2.59
N PHE A 164 18.06 -4.61 1.81
CA PHE A 164 16.69 -4.90 2.23
C PHE A 164 16.62 -5.94 3.34
N TYR A 165 17.53 -6.91 3.35
CA TYR A 165 17.68 -7.84 4.47
C TYR A 165 18.05 -7.10 5.76
N SER A 166 19.04 -6.20 5.69
CA SER A 166 19.47 -5.39 6.83
C SER A 166 18.36 -4.47 7.34
N LEU A 167 17.60 -3.85 6.42
CA LEU A 167 16.41 -3.06 6.73
C LEU A 167 15.32 -3.92 7.38
N GLY A 168 15.11 -5.14 6.90
CA GLY A 168 14.18 -6.10 7.49
C GLY A 168 14.52 -6.42 8.95
N ILE A 169 15.80 -6.57 9.28
CA ILE A 169 16.25 -6.74 10.67
C ILE A 169 15.97 -5.47 11.49
N VAL A 170 16.17 -4.28 10.92
CA VAL A 170 15.89 -3.01 11.63
C VAL A 170 14.40 -2.94 11.96
N LEU A 171 13.53 -3.28 11.02
CA LEU A 171 12.08 -3.29 11.21
C LEU A 171 11.64 -4.37 12.23
N LEU A 172 12.19 -5.58 12.13
CA LEU A 172 11.91 -6.66 13.08
C LEU A 172 12.34 -6.28 14.49
N ARG A 173 13.51 -5.64 14.64
CA ARG A 173 13.97 -5.14 15.93
C ARG A 173 13.10 -3.98 16.42
N GLY A 174 12.70 -3.08 15.52
CA GLY A 174 11.76 -1.99 15.80
C GLY A 174 10.49 -2.51 16.44
N PHE A 175 9.92 -3.56 15.84
CA PHE A 175 8.71 -4.23 16.32
C PHE A 175 8.87 -4.85 17.72
N ASN A 176 10.06 -5.37 18.03
CA ASN A 176 10.35 -5.99 19.33
C ASN A 176 10.85 -4.97 20.39
N THR A 177 10.91 -3.68 20.06
CA THR A 177 11.38 -2.66 21.00
C THR A 177 10.19 -2.09 21.78
N PRO A 178 10.18 -2.18 23.12
CA PRO A 178 9.02 -1.81 23.94
C PRO A 178 8.66 -0.33 23.89
N GLU A 179 9.61 0.54 23.53
CA GLU A 179 9.39 1.98 23.39
C GLU A 179 8.60 2.37 22.14
N ILE A 180 8.56 1.49 21.12
CA ILE A 180 7.88 1.78 19.86
C ILE A 180 6.51 1.10 19.85
N LEU A 181 5.45 1.90 19.73
CA LEU A 181 4.13 1.33 19.55
C LEU A 181 3.98 0.74 18.13
N PRO A 182 3.27 -0.39 17.96
CA PRO A 182 3.12 -1.04 16.66
C PRO A 182 2.51 -0.14 15.57
N ASP A 183 1.60 0.77 15.95
CA ASP A 183 0.98 1.73 15.05
C ASP A 183 1.99 2.72 14.45
N GLN A 184 2.97 3.15 15.25
CA GLN A 184 4.05 4.04 14.81
C GLN A 184 5.01 3.38 13.80
N LEU A 185 5.04 2.05 13.71
CA LEU A 185 5.83 1.31 12.72
C LEU A 185 5.11 1.09 11.41
N GLY A 186 3.79 1.27 11.36
CA GLY A 186 3.01 1.01 10.15
C GLY A 186 3.50 1.76 8.90
N PRO A 187 3.85 3.06 8.97
CA PRO A 187 4.42 3.78 7.82
C PRO A 187 5.78 3.23 7.41
N ALA A 188 6.64 2.85 8.36
CA ALA A 188 7.94 2.29 8.07
C ALA A 188 7.81 0.94 7.33
N LEU A 189 6.88 0.08 7.76
CA LEU A 189 6.54 -1.17 7.07
C LEU A 189 5.91 -0.91 5.69
N GLY A 190 5.00 0.06 5.59
CA GLY A 190 4.35 0.43 4.34
C GLY A 190 5.33 0.94 3.28
N VAL A 191 6.15 1.93 3.65
CA VAL A 191 7.18 2.48 2.77
C VAL A 191 8.25 1.45 2.45
N GLY A 192 8.72 0.68 3.45
CA GLY A 192 9.67 -0.40 3.23
C GLY A 192 9.15 -1.45 2.23
N GLY A 193 7.87 -1.82 2.34
CA GLY A 193 7.21 -2.75 1.43
C GLY A 193 7.12 -2.19 0.01
N ALA A 194 6.77 -0.92 -0.13
CA ALA A 194 6.72 -0.25 -1.43
C ALA A 194 8.09 -0.15 -2.09
N LEU A 195 9.15 0.18 -1.33
CA LEU A 195 10.52 0.19 -1.83
C LEU A 195 10.95 -1.20 -2.29
N LEU A 196 10.57 -2.24 -1.56
CA LEU A 196 10.87 -3.62 -1.90
C LEU A 196 10.18 -4.05 -3.21
N VAL A 197 8.88 -3.77 -3.36
CA VAL A 197 8.15 -4.01 -4.61
C VAL A 197 8.78 -3.23 -5.77
N SER A 198 9.11 -1.96 -5.55
CA SER A 198 9.70 -1.10 -6.59
C SER A 198 11.05 -1.63 -7.05
N ASN A 199 11.93 -1.99 -6.11
CA ASN A 199 13.24 -2.53 -6.41
C ASN A 199 13.16 -3.91 -7.08
N ALA A 200 12.31 -4.81 -6.58
CA ALA A 200 12.12 -6.14 -7.17
C ALA A 200 11.72 -6.04 -8.64
N ARG A 201 10.76 -5.17 -8.97
CA ARG A 201 10.30 -4.98 -10.36
C ARG A 201 11.35 -4.41 -11.30
N LEU A 202 12.30 -3.62 -10.78
CA LEU A 202 13.27 -2.88 -11.60
C LEU A 202 14.60 -3.60 -11.74
N ARG A 203 14.99 -4.41 -10.73
CA ARG A 203 16.34 -4.96 -10.60
C ARG A 203 16.37 -6.42 -10.16
N SER A 204 15.39 -7.22 -10.58
CA SER A 204 15.30 -8.63 -10.17
C SER A 204 16.63 -9.38 -10.39
N PRO A 205 17.25 -9.94 -9.33
CA PRO A 205 18.49 -10.73 -9.44
C PRO A 205 18.27 -12.06 -10.17
N MET A 206 17.06 -12.60 -9.98
CA MET A 206 16.61 -13.91 -10.43
C MET A 206 15.11 -13.81 -10.68
N PRO A 207 14.62 -14.11 -11.90
CA PRO A 207 13.20 -14.04 -12.23
C PRO A 207 12.34 -14.88 -11.27
N GLU A 208 12.85 -16.04 -10.85
CA GLU A 208 12.14 -16.99 -9.97
C GLU A 208 11.87 -16.46 -8.56
N PHE A 209 12.78 -15.66 -8.00
CA PHE A 209 12.61 -15.08 -6.66
C PHE A 209 11.96 -13.70 -6.69
N SER A 210 11.81 -13.08 -7.86
CA SER A 210 11.19 -11.76 -8.01
C SER A 210 9.77 -11.72 -7.45
N GLU A 211 8.98 -12.76 -7.77
CA GLU A 211 7.62 -12.92 -7.26
C GLU A 211 7.59 -12.98 -5.72
N LEU A 212 8.52 -13.72 -5.10
CA LEU A 212 8.61 -13.80 -3.64
C LEU A 212 8.85 -12.42 -3.01
N TRP A 213 9.75 -11.62 -3.58
CA TRP A 213 10.03 -10.26 -3.10
C TRP A 213 8.84 -9.31 -3.29
N ILE A 214 8.11 -9.43 -4.39
CA ILE A 214 6.89 -8.67 -4.64
C ILE A 214 5.81 -9.06 -3.61
N TRP A 215 5.64 -10.35 -3.33
CA TRP A 215 4.71 -10.85 -2.32
C TRP A 215 5.08 -10.38 -0.92
N LEU A 216 6.35 -10.47 -0.53
CA LEU A 216 6.84 -9.95 0.74
C LEU A 216 6.60 -8.44 0.86
N GLY A 217 6.88 -7.67 -0.19
CA GLY A 217 6.67 -6.23 -0.18
C GLY A 217 5.19 -5.83 -0.12
N ARG A 218 4.31 -6.55 -0.82
CA ARG A 218 2.85 -6.40 -0.71
C ARG A 218 2.35 -6.78 0.68
N GLY A 219 2.90 -7.85 1.26
CA GLY A 219 2.61 -8.27 2.62
C GLY A 219 2.99 -7.19 3.64
N LEU A 220 4.17 -6.59 3.49
CA LEU A 220 4.64 -5.51 4.37
C LEU A 220 3.77 -4.24 4.25
N LEU A 221 3.35 -3.90 3.02
CA LEU A 221 2.36 -2.83 2.77
C LEU A 221 1.04 -3.09 3.49
N PHE A 222 0.52 -4.32 3.38
CA PHE A 222 -0.74 -4.70 4.03
C PHE A 222 -0.62 -4.69 5.55
N ILE A 223 0.46 -5.24 6.11
CA ILE A 223 0.71 -5.21 7.56
C ILE A 223 0.82 -3.77 8.05
N GLY A 224 1.59 -2.92 7.35
CA GLY A 224 1.74 -1.51 7.70
C GLY A 224 0.40 -0.76 7.70
N TRP A 225 -0.46 -1.06 6.73
CA TRP A 225 -1.82 -0.55 6.68
C TRP A 225 -2.68 -1.06 7.85
N CYS A 226 -2.66 -2.36 8.16
CA CYS A 226 -3.42 -2.95 9.28
C CYS A 226 -3.05 -2.31 10.62
N LEU A 227 -1.78 -1.99 10.84
CA LEU A 227 -1.31 -1.36 12.08
C LEU A 227 -1.75 0.10 12.23
N THR A 228 -2.02 0.81 11.13
CA THR A 228 -2.31 2.26 11.13
C THR A 228 -3.76 2.60 10.89
N VAL A 229 -4.54 1.75 10.23
CA VAL A 229 -5.91 2.05 9.79
C VAL A 229 -6.84 2.48 10.94
N VAL A 230 -6.65 1.90 12.13
CA VAL A 230 -7.51 2.19 13.29
C VAL A 230 -7.00 3.37 14.11
N THR A 231 -5.69 3.54 14.25
CA THR A 231 -5.09 4.48 15.21
C THR A 231 -4.72 5.80 14.56
N ILE A 232 -4.06 5.76 13.41
CA ILE A 232 -3.48 6.92 12.72
C ILE A 232 -3.94 6.91 11.25
N PRO A 233 -5.19 7.31 10.96
CA PRO A 233 -5.77 7.16 9.63
C PRO A 233 -5.03 7.94 8.54
N GLY A 234 -4.40 9.07 8.90
CA GLY A 234 -3.58 9.85 7.96
C GLY A 234 -2.37 9.08 7.45
N GLN A 235 -1.76 8.25 8.30
CA GLN A 235 -0.66 7.37 7.90
C GLN A 235 -1.17 6.21 7.04
N ALA A 236 -2.30 5.61 7.41
CA ALA A 236 -2.93 4.57 6.60
C ALA A 236 -3.29 5.08 5.19
N LEU A 237 -3.75 6.33 5.07
CA LEU A 237 -4.02 6.99 3.79
C LEU A 237 -2.77 7.06 2.93
N VAL A 238 -1.63 7.48 3.50
CA VAL A 238 -0.34 7.52 2.77
C VAL A 238 0.04 6.13 2.26
N ILE A 239 -0.11 5.09 3.08
CA ILE A 239 0.18 3.71 2.69
C ILE A 239 -0.77 3.23 1.58
N THR A 240 -2.06 3.54 1.67
CA THR A 240 -3.06 3.23 0.63
C THR A 240 -2.73 3.92 -0.69
N LEU A 241 -2.36 5.21 -0.67
CA LEU A 241 -1.97 5.96 -1.87
C LEU A 241 -0.69 5.38 -2.50
N LEU A 242 0.28 4.98 -1.68
CA LEU A 242 1.51 4.33 -2.14
C LEU A 242 1.23 2.97 -2.81
N GLY A 243 0.40 2.15 -2.17
CA GLY A 243 -0.06 0.87 -2.73
C GLY A 243 -0.85 1.06 -4.04
N LEU A 244 -1.74 2.05 -4.08
CA LEU A 244 -2.52 2.41 -5.28
C LEU A 244 -1.59 2.82 -6.42
N GLY A 245 -0.60 3.68 -6.18
CA GLY A 245 0.38 4.08 -7.19
C GLY A 245 1.12 2.89 -7.80
N LEU A 246 1.59 1.96 -6.95
CA LEU A 246 2.26 0.74 -7.41
C LEU A 246 1.35 -0.19 -8.22
N ARG A 247 0.06 -0.25 -7.90
CA ARG A 247 -0.94 -1.05 -8.62
C ARG A 247 -1.37 -0.41 -9.94
N VAL A 248 -1.54 0.91 -9.99
CA VAL A 248 -1.86 1.63 -11.24
C VAL A 248 -0.77 1.42 -12.29
N VAL A 249 0.51 1.40 -11.89
CA VAL A 249 1.62 1.07 -12.80
C VAL A 249 1.54 -0.37 -13.34
N GLU A 250 1.03 -1.33 -12.57
CA GLU A 250 0.81 -2.72 -13.06
C GLU A 250 -0.38 -2.78 -14.00
N VAL A 251 -1.50 -2.16 -13.61
CA VAL A 251 -2.73 -2.21 -14.40
C VAL A 251 -2.54 -1.54 -15.76
N THR A 252 -1.81 -0.44 -15.82
CA THR A 252 -1.55 0.24 -17.11
C THR A 252 -0.69 -0.59 -18.07
N LYS A 253 0.09 -1.56 -17.56
CA LYS A 253 0.88 -2.50 -18.37
C LYS A 253 0.06 -3.73 -18.81
N ALA A 254 -0.63 -4.37 -17.87
CA ALA A 254 -1.27 -5.68 -18.12
C ALA A 254 -2.78 -5.61 -18.38
N TRP A 255 -3.43 -4.50 -18.01
CA TRP A 255 -4.88 -4.28 -18.13
C TRP A 255 -5.76 -5.42 -17.58
N ARG A 256 -5.30 -6.06 -16.50
CA ARG A 256 -6.03 -7.15 -15.84
C ARG A 256 -7.20 -6.61 -15.03
N SER A 257 -8.35 -7.28 -15.14
CA SER A 257 -9.60 -6.90 -14.46
C SER A 257 -9.48 -6.91 -12.94
N LEU A 258 -8.86 -7.94 -12.37
CA LEU A 258 -8.72 -8.09 -10.92
C LEU A 258 -7.84 -6.98 -10.31
N ASP A 259 -6.72 -6.65 -10.96
CA ASP A 259 -5.84 -5.58 -10.49
C ASP A 259 -6.51 -4.21 -10.60
N TRP A 260 -7.36 -4.01 -11.62
CA TRP A 260 -8.16 -2.79 -11.77
C TRP A 260 -9.25 -2.67 -10.70
N ALA A 261 -9.99 -3.75 -10.42
CA ALA A 261 -10.97 -3.77 -9.34
C ALA A 261 -10.32 -3.45 -7.98
N ALA A 262 -9.13 -4.01 -7.72
CA ALA A 262 -8.37 -3.68 -6.52
C ALA A 262 -8.00 -2.19 -6.45
N CYS A 263 -7.62 -1.56 -7.56
CA CYS A 263 -7.37 -0.11 -7.61
C CYS A 263 -8.62 0.70 -7.26
N LEU A 264 -9.79 0.32 -7.79
CA LEU A 264 -11.05 1.00 -7.50
C LEU A 264 -11.45 0.85 -6.03
N LEU A 265 -11.31 -0.34 -5.46
CA LEU A 265 -11.59 -0.58 -4.04
C LEU A 265 -10.66 0.24 -3.13
N MET A 266 -9.36 0.27 -3.44
CA MET A 266 -8.40 1.12 -2.74
C MET A 266 -8.74 2.61 -2.87
N GLY A 267 -9.26 3.04 -4.03
CA GLY A 267 -9.72 4.41 -4.24
C GLY A 267 -10.92 4.79 -3.37
N VAL A 268 -11.95 3.93 -3.31
CA VAL A 268 -13.12 4.14 -2.43
C VAL A 268 -12.69 4.15 -0.97
N GLN A 269 -11.81 3.23 -0.57
CA GLN A 269 -11.25 3.17 0.77
C GLN A 269 -10.43 4.44 1.12
N ALA A 270 -9.69 5.00 0.16
CA ALA A 270 -8.93 6.23 0.38
C ALA A 270 -9.84 7.41 0.71
N VAL A 271 -11.06 7.47 0.17
CA VAL A 271 -12.04 8.51 0.52
C VAL A 271 -12.48 8.37 1.98
N TRP A 272 -12.75 7.15 2.44
CA TRP A 272 -13.05 6.88 3.86
C TRP A 272 -11.92 7.33 4.78
N LEU A 273 -10.68 6.98 4.43
CA LEU A 273 -9.49 7.36 5.20
C LEU A 273 -9.25 8.88 5.17
N THR A 274 -9.55 9.54 4.05
CA THR A 274 -9.43 10.99 3.91
C THR A 274 -10.35 11.69 4.90
N TRP A 275 -11.62 11.30 4.98
CA TRP A 275 -12.56 11.82 5.98
C TRP A 275 -12.03 11.65 7.40
N ARG A 276 -11.56 10.44 7.75
CA ARG A 276 -11.00 10.14 9.08
C ARG A 276 -9.72 10.92 9.41
N SER A 277 -8.98 11.33 8.39
CA SER A 277 -7.71 12.05 8.54
C SER A 277 -7.89 13.55 8.73
N LEU A 278 -9.09 14.09 8.43
CA LEU A 278 -9.39 15.50 8.63
C LEU A 278 -9.33 15.88 10.12
N PRO A 279 -8.80 17.07 10.48
CA PRO A 279 -8.92 17.64 11.81
C PRO A 279 -10.38 17.68 12.28
N LYS A 280 -10.62 17.44 13.57
CA LYS A 280 -11.98 17.43 14.15
C LYS A 280 -12.76 18.73 13.89
N LEU A 281 -12.07 19.86 13.79
CA LEU A 281 -12.68 21.15 13.44
C LEU A 281 -13.29 21.14 12.03
N GLN A 282 -12.55 20.60 11.05
CA GLN A 282 -13.01 20.51 9.66
C GLN A 282 -14.12 19.47 9.52
N GLN A 283 -14.02 18.34 10.23
CA GLN A 283 -15.09 17.34 10.27
C GLN A 283 -16.39 17.92 10.79
N ARG A 284 -16.34 18.70 11.89
CA ARG A 284 -17.52 19.39 12.43
C ARG A 284 -18.09 20.39 11.45
N ALA A 285 -17.27 21.27 10.86
CA ALA A 285 -17.74 22.25 9.90
C ALA A 285 -18.43 21.61 8.67
N LEU A 286 -17.88 20.51 8.16
CA LEU A 286 -18.50 19.76 7.04
C LEU A 286 -19.79 19.06 7.46
N LEU A 287 -19.83 18.50 8.68
CA LEU A 287 -21.03 17.87 9.21
C LEU A 287 -22.14 18.92 9.47
N ASP A 288 -21.80 20.07 10.02
CA ASP A 288 -22.72 21.17 10.27
C ASP A 288 -23.30 21.70 8.95
N LEU A 289 -22.47 21.84 7.91
CA LEU A 289 -22.93 22.19 6.57
C LEU A 289 -23.87 21.13 5.99
N ALA A 290 -23.58 19.84 6.19
CA ALA A 290 -24.46 18.76 5.75
C ALA A 290 -25.81 18.82 6.49
N LEU A 291 -25.81 18.99 7.82
CA LEU A 291 -27.00 19.06 8.66
C LEU A 291 -27.82 20.34 8.42
N GLN A 292 -27.21 21.45 8.00
CA GLN A 292 -27.93 22.64 7.56
C GLN A 292 -28.79 22.35 6.30
N ILE A 293 -28.33 21.44 5.44
CA ILE A 293 -29.03 21.08 4.21
C ILE A 293 -30.06 19.97 4.48
N THR A 294 -29.72 18.96 5.27
CA THR A 294 -30.56 17.76 5.47
C THR A 294 -31.50 17.85 6.66
N GLY A 295 -31.18 18.68 7.65
CA GLY A 295 -31.89 18.81 8.92
C GLY A 295 -31.10 18.22 10.10
N PRO A 296 -31.39 18.67 11.35
CA PRO A 296 -30.67 18.24 12.54
C PRO A 296 -30.98 16.79 12.97
N ASP A 297 -32.14 16.26 12.58
CA ASP A 297 -32.60 14.91 12.95
C ASP A 297 -32.13 13.81 11.98
N THR A 298 -31.34 14.18 10.97
CA THR A 298 -30.87 13.24 9.94
C THR A 298 -29.95 12.16 10.56
N PRO A 299 -30.25 10.86 10.36
CA PRO A 299 -29.43 9.78 10.89
C PRO A 299 -28.03 9.79 10.28
N PRO A 300 -26.94 9.64 11.06
CA PRO A 300 -25.57 9.79 10.55
C PRO A 300 -25.19 8.85 9.40
N LEU A 301 -25.79 7.65 9.35
CA LEU A 301 -25.54 6.67 8.30
C LEU A 301 -26.13 7.09 6.95
N SER A 302 -27.22 7.87 6.93
CA SER A 302 -27.84 8.35 5.68
C SER A 302 -26.90 9.27 4.90
N LEU A 303 -26.15 10.13 5.61
CA LEU A 303 -25.18 11.06 5.04
C LEU A 303 -24.11 10.38 4.19
N LEU A 304 -23.86 9.08 4.38
CA LEU A 304 -22.96 8.30 3.54
C LEU A 304 -23.41 8.28 2.07
N GLY A 305 -24.72 8.28 1.81
CA GLY A 305 -25.28 8.29 0.46
C GLY A 305 -24.79 9.51 -0.35
N VAL A 306 -24.82 10.68 0.26
CA VAL A 306 -24.34 11.94 -0.36
C VAL A 306 -22.82 12.02 -0.31
N ALA A 307 -22.18 11.63 0.80
CA ALA A 307 -20.72 11.74 0.97
C ALA A 307 -19.92 10.93 -0.06
N TYR A 308 -20.40 9.75 -0.46
CA TYR A 308 -19.74 8.89 -1.47
C TYR A 308 -20.29 9.05 -2.89
N ALA A 309 -21.31 9.88 -3.11
CA ALA A 309 -21.82 10.15 -4.45
C ALA A 309 -20.72 10.65 -5.43
N PRO A 310 -19.75 11.50 -5.02
CA PRO A 310 -18.63 11.88 -5.89
C PRO A 310 -17.78 10.68 -6.35
N CYS A 311 -17.67 9.61 -5.55
CA CYS A 311 -16.95 8.40 -5.97
C CYS A 311 -17.63 7.73 -7.17
N VAL A 312 -18.97 7.65 -7.15
CA VAL A 312 -19.75 7.10 -8.28
C VAL A 312 -19.53 7.94 -9.53
N VAL A 313 -19.57 9.28 -9.40
CA VAL A 313 -19.29 10.21 -10.52
C VAL A 313 -17.91 9.96 -11.12
N VAL A 314 -16.88 9.84 -10.27
CA VAL A 314 -15.50 9.58 -10.71
C VAL A 314 -15.40 8.22 -11.40
N MET A 315 -16.00 7.17 -10.85
CA MET A 315 -15.99 5.83 -11.46
C MET A 315 -16.66 5.81 -12.83
N VAL A 316 -17.81 6.47 -12.97
CA VAL A 316 -18.52 6.60 -14.25
C VAL A 316 -17.69 7.37 -15.28
N ALA A 317 -17.09 8.50 -14.88
CA ALA A 317 -16.20 9.27 -15.74
C ALA A 317 -14.96 8.46 -16.16
N LEU A 318 -14.43 7.64 -15.26
CA LEU A 318 -13.29 6.75 -15.53
C LEU A 318 -13.66 5.62 -16.48
N ALA A 319 -14.87 5.04 -16.35
CA ALA A 319 -15.38 4.05 -17.29
C ALA A 319 -15.55 4.61 -18.71
N ASP A 320 -16.07 5.83 -18.84
CA ASP A 320 -16.17 6.54 -20.13
C ASP A 320 -14.77 6.76 -20.75
N ARG A 321 -13.78 7.16 -19.94
CA ARG A 321 -12.38 7.30 -20.40
C ARG A 321 -11.77 5.97 -20.82
N LEU A 322 -11.97 4.89 -20.05
CA LEU A 322 -11.50 3.54 -20.40
C LEU A 322 -12.07 3.06 -21.73
N ARG A 323 -13.34 3.34 -21.98
CA ARG A 323 -14.03 2.96 -23.21
C ARG A 323 -13.54 3.75 -24.41
N ARG A 324 -13.46 5.08 -24.30
CA ARG A 324 -13.16 5.97 -25.45
C ARG A 324 -11.68 6.18 -25.72
N ARG A 325 -10.89 6.47 -24.68
CA ARG A 325 -9.48 6.88 -24.84
C ARG A 325 -8.53 5.70 -24.82
N TRP A 326 -8.81 4.70 -23.98
CA TRP A 326 -7.91 3.57 -23.78
C TRP A 326 -8.36 2.30 -24.49
N SER A 327 -9.54 2.31 -25.12
CA SER A 327 -10.12 1.19 -25.88
C SER A 327 -10.14 -0.12 -25.08
N LYS A 328 -10.47 -0.04 -23.78
CA LYS A 328 -10.56 -1.19 -22.86
C LYS A 328 -12.01 -1.44 -22.42
N PRO A 329 -12.86 -2.03 -23.28
CA PRO A 329 -14.29 -2.19 -23.00
C PRO A 329 -14.57 -3.08 -21.79
N GLN A 330 -13.81 -4.16 -21.60
CA GLN A 330 -13.99 -5.07 -20.46
C GLN A 330 -13.79 -4.38 -19.11
N LEU A 331 -12.77 -3.52 -18.99
CA LEU A 331 -12.51 -2.75 -17.77
C LEU A 331 -13.54 -1.64 -17.57
N ALA A 332 -14.03 -1.04 -18.64
CA ALA A 332 -15.12 -0.07 -18.56
C ALA A 332 -16.39 -0.74 -18.00
N ILE A 333 -16.76 -1.93 -18.48
CA ILE A 333 -17.90 -2.71 -17.96
C ILE A 333 -17.71 -3.05 -16.48
N LEU A 334 -16.52 -3.48 -16.08
CA LEU A 334 -16.21 -3.75 -14.68
C LEU A 334 -16.31 -2.49 -13.79
N THR A 335 -15.82 -1.36 -14.28
CA THR A 335 -15.89 -0.08 -13.56
C THR A 335 -17.33 0.36 -13.39
N GLU A 336 -18.16 0.18 -14.42
CA GLU A 336 -19.59 0.48 -14.40
C GLU A 336 -20.35 -0.44 -13.45
N SER A 337 -20.07 -1.75 -13.47
CA SER A 337 -20.72 -2.69 -12.56
C SER A 337 -20.39 -2.36 -11.11
N MET A 338 -19.13 -2.04 -10.80
CA MET A 338 -18.75 -1.59 -9.46
C MET A 338 -19.39 -0.24 -9.10
N ALA A 339 -19.53 0.70 -10.04
CA ALA A 339 -20.21 1.97 -9.80
C ALA A 339 -21.70 1.79 -9.52
N VAL A 340 -22.37 0.87 -10.22
CA VAL A 340 -23.78 0.50 -9.96
C VAL A 340 -23.91 -0.17 -8.59
N VAL A 341 -23.05 -1.13 -8.26
CA VAL A 341 -23.06 -1.78 -6.93
C VAL A 341 -22.87 -0.75 -5.82
N LEU A 342 -21.88 0.14 -5.96
CA LEU A 342 -21.67 1.22 -5.00
C LEU A 342 -22.90 2.13 -4.93
N SER A 343 -23.47 2.54 -6.06
CA SER A 343 -24.66 3.39 -6.12
C SER A 343 -25.88 2.76 -5.44
N LEU A 344 -26.10 1.45 -5.61
CA LEU A 344 -27.17 0.73 -4.92
C LEU A 344 -26.96 0.69 -3.40
N LEU A 345 -25.72 0.47 -2.95
CA LEU A 345 -25.38 0.52 -1.52
C LEU A 345 -25.64 1.91 -0.93
N LEU A 346 -25.24 2.97 -1.65
CA LEU A 346 -25.49 4.35 -1.25
C LEU A 346 -26.97 4.70 -1.20
N LEU A 347 -27.77 4.17 -2.14
CA LEU A 347 -29.23 4.31 -2.12
C LEU A 347 -29.83 3.70 -0.84
N VAL A 348 -29.38 2.51 -0.43
CA VAL A 348 -29.85 1.85 0.81
C VAL A 348 -29.58 2.71 2.03
N PHE A 349 -28.44 3.38 2.10
CA PHE A 349 -28.15 4.33 3.19
C PHE A 349 -29.05 5.57 3.11
N ALA A 350 -29.24 6.12 1.90
CA ALA A 350 -30.06 7.30 1.69
C ALA A 350 -31.55 7.08 2.03
N LEU A 351 -32.08 5.86 1.91
CA LEU A 351 -33.48 5.53 2.22
C LEU A 351 -33.90 5.82 3.67
N GLN A 352 -32.96 6.03 4.59
CA GLN A 352 -33.25 6.31 6.00
C GLN A 352 -33.78 7.73 6.24
N ASP A 353 -33.60 8.64 5.29
CA ASP A 353 -33.97 10.05 5.41
C ASP A 353 -34.46 10.57 4.05
N LEU A 354 -35.63 11.21 4.02
CA LEU A 354 -36.28 11.61 2.77
C LEU A 354 -35.51 12.73 2.05
N THR A 355 -34.92 13.67 2.80
CA THR A 355 -34.10 14.77 2.28
C THR A 355 -32.82 14.24 1.64
N VAL A 356 -32.14 13.32 2.33
CA VAL A 356 -30.92 12.69 1.80
C VAL A 356 -31.22 11.84 0.57
N LEU A 357 -32.35 11.11 0.57
CA LEU A 357 -32.81 10.34 -0.57
C LEU A 357 -33.08 11.22 -1.80
N SER A 358 -33.76 12.36 -1.62
CA SER A 358 -34.07 13.28 -2.72
C SER A 358 -32.79 13.84 -3.35
N VAL A 359 -31.86 14.33 -2.53
CA VAL A 359 -30.55 14.84 -2.98
C VAL A 359 -29.75 13.76 -3.71
N TYR A 360 -29.70 12.56 -3.15
CA TYR A 360 -28.99 11.44 -3.76
C TYR A 360 -29.57 11.05 -5.13
N LEU A 361 -30.90 10.96 -5.24
CA LEU A 361 -31.58 10.65 -6.49
C LEU A 361 -31.37 11.73 -7.55
N VAL A 362 -31.38 13.01 -7.18
CA VAL A 362 -31.04 14.11 -8.11
C VAL A 362 -29.62 13.95 -8.67
N ILE A 363 -28.63 13.66 -7.81
CA ILE A 363 -27.26 13.40 -8.27
C ILE A 363 -27.21 12.18 -9.20
N ALA A 364 -27.89 11.09 -8.83
CA ALA A 364 -27.95 9.87 -9.64
C ALA A 364 -28.60 10.11 -11.00
N THR A 365 -29.66 10.92 -11.08
CA THR A 365 -30.32 11.32 -12.32
C THR A 365 -29.38 12.12 -13.21
N ILE A 366 -28.65 13.09 -12.66
CA ILE A 366 -27.67 13.88 -13.42
C ILE A 366 -26.58 12.96 -14.00
N VAL A 367 -26.06 12.04 -13.19
CA VAL A 367 -25.04 11.07 -13.64
C VAL A 367 -25.58 10.19 -14.76
N LEU A 368 -26.77 9.61 -14.60
CA LEU A 368 -27.41 8.77 -15.60
C LEU A 368 -27.69 9.55 -16.90
N ALA A 369 -28.21 10.77 -16.82
CA ALA A 369 -28.45 11.63 -17.97
C ALA A 369 -27.16 11.91 -18.76
N VAL A 370 -26.07 12.24 -18.06
CA VAL A 370 -24.75 12.45 -18.69
C VAL A 370 -24.26 11.17 -19.38
N VAL A 371 -24.43 9.99 -18.76
CA VAL A 371 -24.02 8.71 -19.36
C VAL A 371 -24.85 8.38 -20.59
N THR A 372 -26.16 8.59 -20.53
CA THR A 372 -27.09 8.35 -21.65
C THR A 372 -26.71 9.20 -22.86
N VAL A 373 -26.58 10.52 -22.68
CA VAL A 373 -26.16 11.44 -23.77
C VAL A 373 -24.81 11.04 -24.36
N ARG A 374 -23.87 10.63 -23.50
CA ARG A 374 -22.53 10.25 -23.93
C ARG A 374 -22.52 8.94 -24.72
N ARG A 375 -23.37 7.96 -24.41
CA ARG A 375 -23.42 6.69 -25.15
C ARG A 375 -24.31 6.85 -26.37
N SER A 376 -23.72 7.12 -27.53
CA SER A 376 -24.43 7.11 -28.81
C SER A 376 -23.96 5.93 -29.67
N PRO A 377 -24.87 5.03 -30.13
CA PRO A 377 -26.29 4.97 -29.78
C PRO A 377 -26.51 4.53 -28.32
N SER A 378 -27.52 5.10 -27.67
CA SER A 378 -27.87 4.76 -26.29
C SER A 378 -28.69 3.47 -26.28
N PRO A 379 -28.38 2.50 -25.41
CA PRO A 379 -29.24 1.32 -25.27
C PRO A 379 -30.57 1.74 -24.64
N GLU A 380 -31.68 1.32 -25.23
CA GLU A 380 -33.06 1.51 -24.76
C GLU A 380 -33.26 1.31 -23.24
N PRO A 381 -32.74 0.24 -22.58
CA PRO A 381 -32.92 0.08 -21.14
C PRO A 381 -32.30 1.21 -20.31
N LEU A 382 -31.22 1.84 -20.77
CA LEU A 382 -30.58 2.95 -20.06
C LEU A 382 -31.44 4.21 -20.08
N ILE A 383 -32.14 4.44 -21.20
CA ILE A 383 -33.08 5.57 -21.34
C ILE A 383 -34.23 5.40 -20.33
N HIS A 384 -34.83 4.21 -20.26
CA HIS A 384 -35.91 3.94 -19.29
C HIS A 384 -35.45 4.04 -17.84
N ILE A 385 -34.26 3.53 -17.50
CA ILE A 385 -33.72 3.67 -16.14
C ILE A 385 -33.50 5.14 -15.80
N THR A 386 -32.97 5.94 -16.73
CA THR A 386 -32.76 7.39 -16.51
C THR A 386 -34.08 8.10 -16.22
N HIS A 387 -35.14 7.80 -16.99
CA HIS A 387 -36.46 8.39 -16.78
C HIS A 387 -37.08 7.98 -15.44
N ARG A 388 -37.04 6.68 -15.09
CA ARG A 388 -37.57 6.20 -13.81
C ARG A 388 -36.87 6.83 -12.61
N VAL A 389 -35.55 6.96 -12.66
CA VAL A 389 -34.78 7.60 -11.57
C VAL A 389 -35.06 9.11 -11.53
N ALA A 390 -35.21 9.78 -12.67
CA ALA A 390 -35.63 11.18 -12.73
C ALA A 390 -37.03 11.42 -12.13
N TYR A 391 -37.99 10.55 -12.45
CA TYR A 391 -39.33 10.60 -11.90
C TYR A 391 -39.32 10.38 -10.37
N LEU A 392 -38.57 9.39 -9.89
CA LEU A 392 -38.38 9.16 -8.45
C LEU A 392 -37.70 10.35 -7.75
N ALA A 393 -36.70 10.98 -8.38
CA ALA A 393 -36.04 12.17 -7.85
C ALA A 393 -37.03 13.35 -7.70
N LEU A 394 -37.90 13.56 -8.70
CA LEU A 394 -38.92 14.60 -8.65
C LEU A 394 -39.96 14.33 -7.55
N LEU A 395 -40.48 13.11 -7.46
CA LEU A 395 -41.45 12.74 -6.43
C LEU A 395 -40.88 12.90 -5.02
N THR A 396 -39.67 12.39 -4.79
CA THR A 396 -39.01 12.49 -3.48
C THR A 396 -38.70 13.95 -3.12
N SER A 397 -38.28 14.77 -4.08
CA SER A 397 -38.05 16.20 -3.86
C SER A 397 -39.35 16.97 -3.54
N ILE A 398 -40.47 16.63 -4.18
CA ILE A 398 -41.78 17.22 -3.89
C ILE A 398 -42.26 16.80 -2.50
N ALA A 399 -42.17 15.51 -2.17
CA ALA A 399 -42.57 14.98 -0.88
C ALA A 399 -41.76 15.59 0.28
N ASP A 400 -40.46 15.80 0.05
CA ASP A 400 -39.55 16.44 1.00
C ASP A 400 -39.89 17.93 1.21
N ARG A 401 -40.11 18.68 0.12
CA ARG A 401 -40.38 20.13 0.19
C ARG A 401 -41.77 20.48 0.72
N TRP A 402 -42.75 19.60 0.53
CA TRP A 402 -44.14 19.80 0.95
C TRP A 402 -44.69 18.59 1.73
N PRO A 403 -44.25 18.39 2.99
CA PRO A 403 -44.63 17.22 3.79
C PRO A 403 -46.12 17.17 4.15
N ASN A 404 -46.83 18.30 4.05
CA ASN A 404 -48.25 18.43 4.40
C ASN A 404 -49.22 18.22 3.22
N LEU A 405 -48.76 17.68 2.09
CA LEU A 405 -49.63 17.38 0.95
C LEU A 405 -50.69 16.35 1.36
N SER A 406 -51.96 16.63 1.06
CA SER A 406 -53.02 15.65 1.28
C SER A 406 -52.82 14.44 0.36
N SER A 407 -53.27 13.25 0.80
CA SER A 407 -53.15 12.01 0.00
C SER A 407 -53.72 12.17 -1.42
N GLN A 408 -54.79 12.96 -1.58
CA GLN A 408 -55.38 13.29 -2.88
C GLN A 408 -54.50 14.20 -3.74
N GLN A 409 -53.89 15.24 -3.16
CA GLN A 409 -52.99 16.16 -3.89
C GLN A 409 -51.71 15.45 -4.34
N GLY A 410 -51.16 14.56 -3.51
CA GLY A 410 -50.00 13.73 -3.87
C GLY A 410 -50.30 12.77 -5.02
N LEU A 411 -51.49 12.16 -5.02
CA LEU A 411 -51.94 11.27 -6.11
C LEU A 411 -52.12 12.02 -7.42
N ILE A 412 -52.74 13.21 -7.40
CA ILE A 412 -52.93 14.05 -8.60
C ILE A 412 -51.57 14.47 -9.18
N LEU A 413 -50.64 14.94 -8.33
CA LEU A 413 -49.29 15.31 -8.74
C LEU A 413 -48.52 14.12 -9.33
N GLY A 414 -48.52 12.97 -8.64
CA GLY A 414 -47.87 11.75 -9.13
C GLY A 414 -48.45 11.26 -10.45
N SER A 415 -49.78 11.19 -10.57
CA SER A 415 -50.44 10.82 -11.82
C SER A 415 -50.16 11.81 -12.95
N SER A 416 -50.12 13.12 -12.66
CA SER A 416 -49.80 14.13 -13.68
C SER A 416 -48.36 14.01 -14.19
N LEU A 417 -47.38 13.76 -13.32
CA LEU A 417 -46.01 13.50 -13.75
C LEU A 417 -45.89 12.18 -14.51
N ALA A 418 -46.61 11.13 -14.11
CA ALA A 418 -46.57 9.84 -14.81
C ALA A 418 -47.14 9.95 -16.23
N VAL A 419 -48.19 10.75 -16.43
CA VAL A 419 -48.74 11.06 -17.75
C VAL A 419 -47.75 11.88 -18.58
N LEU A 420 -47.05 12.85 -17.98
CA LEU A 420 -46.00 13.63 -18.65
C LEU A 420 -44.81 12.74 -19.06
N GLU A 421 -44.37 11.81 -18.21
CA GLU A 421 -43.31 10.85 -18.54
C GLU A 421 -43.74 9.95 -19.70
N TRP A 422 -44.96 9.41 -19.64
CA TRP A 422 -45.50 8.56 -20.71
C TRP A 422 -45.61 9.32 -22.04
N GLY A 423 -46.08 10.56 -22.01
CA GLY A 423 -46.13 11.46 -23.17
C GLY A 423 -44.75 11.76 -23.74
N ALA A 424 -43.74 12.02 -22.89
CA ALA A 424 -42.37 12.26 -23.34
C ALA A 424 -41.71 11.00 -23.94
N SER A 425 -42.03 9.81 -23.42
CA SER A 425 -41.47 8.53 -23.89
C SER A 425 -42.08 8.02 -25.22
N SER A 426 -43.27 8.51 -25.58
CA SER A 426 -44.01 8.09 -26.77
C SER A 426 -43.75 8.97 -28.01
N VAL A 427 -43.01 10.08 -27.85
CA VAL A 427 -42.56 10.91 -28.98
C VAL A 427 -41.38 10.19 -29.67
N PRO A 428 -41.52 9.76 -30.94
CA PRO A 428 -40.41 9.15 -31.66
C PRO A 428 -39.34 10.22 -31.91
N ILE A 429 -38.11 9.96 -31.47
CA ILE A 429 -36.94 10.74 -31.86
C ILE A 429 -36.68 10.42 -33.34
N GLY A 430 -37.37 11.12 -34.23
CA GLY A 430 -37.19 11.09 -35.67
C GLY A 430 -35.81 11.64 -36.03
N GLY A 431 -34.80 10.78 -36.01
CA GLY A 431 -33.49 11.00 -36.58
C GLY A 431 -33.39 10.37 -37.95
N ASP A 432 -34.23 10.80 -38.88
CA ASP A 432 -34.02 10.53 -40.31
C ASP A 432 -32.92 11.51 -40.77
N ARG A 433 -31.66 11.05 -40.72
CA ARG A 433 -30.58 11.74 -41.42
C ARG A 433 -30.67 11.31 -42.87
N GLY A 434 -31.28 12.18 -43.67
CA GLY A 434 -31.29 12.08 -45.12
C GLY A 434 -29.89 11.88 -45.68
N GLU A 435 -29.88 11.09 -46.75
CA GLU A 435 -28.78 10.78 -47.66
C GLU A 435 -28.06 12.04 -48.20
#